data_AF-A0A9W4WZV3-F1
#
_entry.id   AF-A0A9W4WZV3-F1
#
_cell.length_a   1.000
_cell.length_b   1.000
_cell.length_c   1.000
_cell.angle_alpha   90.00
_cell.angle_beta   90.00
_cell.angle_gamma   90.00
#
_symmetry.space_group_name_H-M   'P 1'
#
loop_
_entity.id
_entity.type
_entity.pdbx_description
1 polymer ?
#
loop_
_entity_poly.entity_id
_entity_poly.type
_entity_poly.pdbx_seq_one_letter_code
_entity_poly.pdbx_strand_id
1 'polypeptide(L)' 'MRKADVYSVGVLLWELSSGRPPFYVKGKRYDIDLDIEISQGLRVSVIPGTPEDYVNIYT' A
#
# COMPACT_ATOMS: atom_id res chain seq x y z
N MET A 1 19.33 -1.86 4.19
CA MET A 1 18.06 -1.33 3.65
C MET A 1 17.12 -1.09 4.81
N ARG A 2 16.44 0.06 4.87
CA ARG A 2 15.44 0.31 5.91
C ARG A 2 14.15 -0.40 5.51
N LYS A 3 13.38 -0.92 6.48
CA LYS A 3 12.06 -1.53 6.23
C LYS A 3 11.13 -0.60 5.45
N ALA A 4 11.26 0.72 5.67
CA ALA A 4 10.54 1.76 4.94
C ALA A 4 10.87 1.78 3.43
N ASP A 5 12.12 1.55 3.04
CA ASP A 5 12.53 1.54 1.63
C ASP A 5 11.93 0.32 0.89
N VAL A 6 11.87 -0.83 1.56
CA VAL A 6 11.25 -2.05 1.01
C VAL A 6 9.74 -1.86 0.85
N TYR A 7 9.10 -1.27 1.85
CA TYR A 7 7.68 -0.97 1.82
C TYR A 7 7.31 0.01 0.69
N SER A 8 8.05 1.11 0.54
CA SER A 8 7.77 2.10 -0.50
C SER A 8 7.92 1.52 -1.90
N VAL A 9 8.93 0.67 -2.15
CA VAL A 9 9.06 -0.07 -3.41
C VAL A 9 7.90 -1.04 -3.63
N GLY A 10 7.45 -1.74 -2.58
CA GLY A 10 6.30 -2.63 -2.64
C GLY A 10 5.00 -1.89 -3.03
N VAL A 11 4.76 -0.71 -2.45
CA VAL A 11 3.60 0.14 -2.77
C VAL A 11 3.67 0.66 -4.22
N LEU A 12 4.85 1.02 -4.73
CA LEU A 12 5.02 1.43 -6.12
C LEU A 12 4.68 0.30 -7.10
N LEU A 13 5.17 -0.90 -6.85
CA LEU A 13 4.89 -2.04 -7.72
C LEU A 13 3.43 -2.53 -7.57
N TRP A 14 2.81 -2.33 -6.40
CA TRP A 14 1.36 -2.47 -6.23
C TRP A 14 0.56 -1.48 -7.10
N GLU A 15 0.96 -0.21 -7.15
CA GLU A 15 0.31 0.81 -7.99
C GLU A 15 0.43 0.46 -9.48
N LEU A 16 1.64 0.06 -9.93
CA LEU A 16 1.88 -0.35 -11.31
C LEU A 16 1.08 -1.59 -11.71
N SER A 17 0.96 -2.58 -10.82
CA SER A 17 0.22 -3.83 -11.10
C SER A 17 -1.29 -3.67 -11.03
N SER A 18 -1.81 -2.84 -10.11
CA SER A 18 -3.25 -2.58 -9.98
C SER A 18 -3.77 -1.54 -10.96
N GLY A 19 -2.92 -0.63 -11.44
CA GLY A 19 -3.31 0.55 -12.21
C GLY A 19 -4.17 1.52 -11.40
N ARG A 20 -4.08 1.49 -10.06
CA ARG A 20 -4.90 2.29 -9.14
C ARG A 20 -4.01 3.06 -8.16
N PRO A 21 -4.41 4.27 -7.75
CA PRO A 21 -3.70 4.98 -6.69
C PRO A 21 -3.79 4.22 -5.36
N PRO A 22 -2.69 4.11 -4.59
CA PRO A 22 -2.69 3.43 -3.30
C PRO A 22 -3.62 4.13 -2.31
N PHE A 23 -4.36 3.34 -1.53
CA PHE A 23 -5.36 3.82 -0.56
C PHE A 23 -6.54 4.62 -1.15
N TYR A 24 -6.76 4.57 -2.47
CA TYR A 24 -7.89 5.26 -3.08
C TYR A 24 -9.23 4.70 -2.58
N VAL A 25 -9.96 5.55 -1.87
CA VAL A 25 -11.36 5.30 -1.48
C VAL A 25 -12.18 6.47 -2.00
N LYS A 26 -13.25 6.17 -2.76
CA LYS A 26 -14.10 7.21 -3.36
C LYS A 26 -14.66 8.12 -2.26
N GLY A 27 -14.33 9.41 -2.34
CA GLY A 27 -14.79 10.43 -1.40
C GLY A 27 -13.89 10.65 -0.18
N LYS A 28 -12.82 9.85 0.00
CA LYS A 28 -11.80 10.08 1.01
C LYS A 28 -10.68 10.97 0.45
N ARG A 29 -10.16 11.88 1.28
CA ARG A 29 -9.02 12.74 0.94
C ARG A 29 -7.71 12.12 1.43
N TYR A 30 -6.61 12.54 0.82
CA TYR A 30 -5.27 12.27 1.32
C TYR A 30 -4.93 13.38 2.30
N ASP A 31 -5.34 13.20 3.55
CA ASP A 31 -5.17 14.14 4.65
C ASP A 31 -4.51 13.46 5.85
N ILE A 32 -4.37 14.19 6.96
CA ILE A 32 -3.66 13.71 8.16
C ILE A 32 -4.32 12.47 8.78
N ASP A 33 -5.61 12.26 8.55
CA ASP A 33 -6.31 11.08 9.06
C ASP A 33 -5.79 9.83 8.35
N LEU A 34 -5.51 9.90 7.05
CA LEU A 34 -4.86 8.81 6.31
C LEU A 34 -3.45 8.53 6.82
N ASP A 35 -2.67 9.56 7.12
CA ASP A 35 -1.32 9.41 7.67
C ASP A 35 -1.36 8.69 9.04
N ILE A 36 -2.33 9.06 9.89
CA ILE A 36 -2.58 8.41 11.17
C ILE A 36 -2.94 6.94 10.96
N GLU A 37 -3.88 6.62 10.06
CA GLU A 37 -4.27 5.24 9.78
C GLU A 37 -3.09 4.38 9.27
N ILE A 38 -2.25 4.92 8.37
CA ILE A 38 -1.05 4.24 7.87
C ILE A 38 -0.07 3.98 9.03
N SER A 39 0.10 4.96 9.92
CA SER A 39 0.94 4.80 11.11
C SER A 39 0.40 3.75 12.09
N GLN A 40 -0.93 3.56 12.12
CA GLN A 40 -1.61 2.54 12.92
C GLN A 40 -1.62 1.15 12.27
N GLY A 41 -1.09 1.01 11.04
CA GLY A 41 -0.95 -0.27 10.37
C GLY A 41 -1.86 -0.48 9.17
N LEU A 42 -2.55 0.55 8.67
CA LEU A 42 -3.25 0.45 7.39
C LEU A 42 -2.24 0.12 6.27
N ARG A 43 -2.62 -0.83 5.40
CA ARG A 43 -1.83 -1.30 4.25
C ARG A 43 -2.69 -1.31 2.99
N VAL A 44 -2.05 -1.25 1.83
CA VAL A 44 -2.75 -1.33 0.55
C VAL A 44 -3.43 -2.70 0.40
N SER A 45 -4.58 -2.75 -0.26
CA SER A 45 -5.37 -3.98 -0.37
C SER A 45 -4.66 -5.03 -1.22
N VAL A 46 -4.66 -6.29 -0.80
CA VAL A 46 -4.09 -7.38 -1.61
C VAL A 46 -4.84 -7.51 -2.94
N ILE A 47 -4.10 -7.55 -4.04
CA ILE A 47 -4.66 -7.79 -5.37
C ILE A 47 -4.90 -9.30 -5.52
N PRO A 48 -6.12 -9.77 -5.85
CA PRO A 48 -6.40 -11.18 -6.02
C PRO A 48 -5.46 -11.84 -7.05
N GLY A 49 -4.90 -13.00 -6.71
CA GLY A 49 -3.97 -13.73 -7.57
C GLY A 49 -2.50 -13.33 -7.41
N THR A 50 -2.19 -12.37 -6.53
CA THR A 50 -0.81 -12.02 -6.16
C THR A 50 -0.17 -13.13 -5.32
N PRO A 51 1.05 -13.61 -5.65
CA PRO A 51 1.76 -14.58 -4.81
C PRO A 51 1.98 -14.07 -3.38
N GLU A 52 1.85 -14.95 -2.38
CA GLU A 52 1.93 -14.60 -0.96
C GLU A 52 3.28 -13.95 -0.59
N ASP A 53 4.38 -14.46 -1.15
CA ASP A 53 5.72 -13.88 -0.95
C ASP A 53 5.80 -12.41 -1.39
N TYR A 54 5.04 -12.06 -2.42
CA TYR A 54 4.98 -10.70 -2.93
C TYR A 54 4.09 -9.81 -2.07
N VAL A 55 3.00 -10.36 -1.50
CA VAL A 55 2.13 -9.67 -0.53
C VAL A 55 2.94 -9.22 0.69
N ASN A 56 3.79 -10.11 1.22
CA ASN A 56 4.62 -9.87 2.40
C ASN A 56 5.61 -8.69 2.26
N ILE A 57 5.83 -8.16 1.05
CA ILE A 57 6.71 -7.00 0.82
C ILE A 57 6.00 -5.69 1.22
N TYR A 58 4.67 -5.61 1.07
CA TYR A 58 3.89 -4.38 1.23
C TYR A 58 2.74 -4.48 2.25
N THR A 59 2.59 -5.60 2.94
CA THR A 59 1.70 -5.76 4.12
C THR A 59 2.51 -5.80 5.40
#